data_AF-A0AA97K206-F1
#
_entry.id   AF-A0AA97K206-F1
#
_cell.length_a   1.000
_cell.length_b   1.000
_cell.length_c   1.000
_cell.angle_alpha   90.00
_cell.angle_beta   90.00
_cell.angle_gamma   90.00
#
_symmetry.space_group_name_H-M   'P 1'
#
loop_
_entity.id
_entity.type
_entity.pdbx_description
1 polymer ?
#
loop_
_entity_poly.entity_id
_entity_poly.type
_entity_poly.pdbx_seq_one_letter_code
_entity_poly.pdbx_strand_id
1 'polypeptide(L)'
;MKGKEEKEKEAGGGAGLPGSGGGPGLGGGLAGGSPEKSRSAQEYKEQGNRLFVSRKYPEAAACYARAIVSLAARWGNRNPLVAVYYTNRALCYLKMQQHDKALADCKHALELDSQSVKAHFFLGQCQMEMENYDEAIANLQRAYNLAKEQRLNFGDDIPSALRIAKKKRWNNIEEKRISQEDELHSYLTKLIMAEKERELDDCRRAQEEENMDENRSRAQLANIETKHEKYLADMDELFSQVDEKRKKRDIPDYLCGKISFELMREPCITPSGITYDRKDIEEHLQRVGHFDPVTRSPLTQDQLIPNLAMKEVIDAFISENGWVEEY
;
A
#
# COMPACT_ATOMS: atom_id res chain seq x y z
N MET A 1 7.19 -30.88 -5.44
CA MET A 1 6.41 -31.26 -4.23
C MET A 1 6.78 -30.23 -3.16
N LYS A 2 5.93 -29.36 -2.62
CA LYS A 2 4.47 -29.25 -2.52
C LYS A 2 4.12 -27.75 -2.67
N GLY A 3 3.10 -27.44 -3.46
CA GLY A 3 2.45 -26.13 -3.42
C GLY A 3 1.60 -26.01 -2.16
N LYS A 4 1.66 -24.85 -1.50
CA LYS A 4 0.71 -24.47 -0.45
C LYS A 4 -0.32 -23.54 -1.09
N GLU A 5 -1.52 -24.05 -1.29
CA GLU A 5 -2.72 -23.26 -1.56
C GLU A 5 -3.11 -22.50 -0.28
N GLU A 6 -3.10 -21.17 -0.35
CA GLU A 6 -3.72 -20.33 0.66
C GLU A 6 -5.23 -20.27 0.40
N LYS A 7 -5.99 -20.79 1.38
CA LYS A 7 -7.44 -20.69 1.44
C LYS A 7 -7.81 -19.28 1.90
N GLU A 8 -8.28 -18.44 0.98
CA GLU A 8 -9.05 -17.25 1.35
C GLU A 8 -10.50 -17.65 1.66
N LYS A 9 -10.91 -17.35 2.90
CA LYS A 9 -12.25 -17.56 3.44
C LYS A 9 -13.24 -16.60 2.80
N GLU A 10 -14.34 -17.16 2.31
CA GLU A 10 -15.53 -16.45 1.86
C GLU A 10 -16.18 -15.70 3.03
N ALA A 11 -16.33 -14.38 2.91
CA ALA A 11 -17.28 -13.60 3.69
C ALA A 11 -18.56 -13.45 2.87
N GLY A 12 -19.48 -14.40 3.06
CA GLY A 12 -20.86 -14.29 2.60
C GLY A 12 -21.61 -13.27 3.44
N GLY A 13 -21.99 -12.15 2.83
CA GLY A 13 -22.95 -11.19 3.36
C GLY A 13 -24.18 -11.14 2.47
N GLY A 14 -25.13 -12.03 2.74
CA GLY A 14 -26.42 -12.07 2.05
C GLY A 14 -27.32 -10.90 2.47
N ALA A 15 -28.00 -10.31 1.50
CA ALA A 15 -29.22 -9.55 1.72
C ALA A 15 -30.22 -9.97 0.63
N GLY A 16 -31.12 -10.89 0.98
CA GLY A 16 -32.27 -11.28 0.16
C GLY A 16 -33.44 -10.33 0.36
N LEU A 17 -34.30 -10.22 -0.66
CA LEU A 17 -35.66 -9.67 -0.60
C LEU A 17 -36.45 -10.14 -1.85
N PRO A 18 -37.81 -10.09 -1.85
CA PRO A 18 -38.65 -11.28 -1.78
C PRO A 18 -39.31 -11.67 -3.11
N GLY A 19 -39.85 -12.90 -3.14
CA GLY A 19 -40.56 -13.48 -4.27
C GLY A 19 -42.02 -13.04 -4.42
N SER A 20 -42.47 -13.09 -5.67
CA SER A 20 -43.84 -13.35 -6.13
C SER A 20 -43.66 -14.03 -7.51
N GLY A 21 -44.26 -15.15 -7.88
CA GLY A 21 -45.53 -15.74 -7.50
C GLY A 21 -46.52 -15.59 -8.67
N GLY A 22 -46.46 -16.50 -9.66
CA GLY A 22 -47.51 -16.63 -10.68
C GLY A 22 -47.02 -17.07 -12.07
N GLY A 23 -47.25 -18.34 -12.43
CA GLY A 23 -47.53 -18.73 -13.82
C GLY A 23 -49.04 -18.97 -13.99
N PRO A 24 -49.54 -19.54 -15.12
CA PRO A 24 -48.90 -19.79 -16.42
C PRO A 24 -49.76 -19.27 -17.62
N GLY A 25 -49.27 -19.40 -18.86
CA GLY A 25 -50.08 -19.15 -20.05
C GLY A 25 -49.39 -19.50 -21.36
N LEU A 26 -49.69 -20.70 -21.88
CA LEU A 26 -49.29 -21.19 -23.19
C LEU A 26 -50.09 -20.50 -24.31
N GLY A 27 -49.44 -20.16 -25.42
CA GLY A 27 -50.08 -19.74 -26.66
C GLY A 27 -49.04 -19.48 -27.75
N GLY A 28 -48.88 -20.43 -28.68
CA GLY A 28 -47.93 -20.36 -29.78
C GLY A 28 -48.37 -19.44 -30.92
N GLY A 29 -47.41 -19.04 -31.75
CA GLY A 29 -47.71 -18.35 -33.02
C GLY A 29 -46.55 -17.57 -33.62
N LEU A 30 -45.84 -18.24 -34.53
CA LEU A 30 -45.29 -17.74 -35.80
C LEU A 30 -44.09 -16.77 -35.81
N ALA A 31 -43.18 -17.11 -36.71
CA ALA A 31 -41.94 -16.42 -37.02
C ALA A 31 -42.18 -15.01 -37.58
N GLY A 32 -41.55 -14.04 -36.94
CA GLY A 32 -41.29 -12.71 -37.44
C GLY A 32 -40.05 -12.21 -36.72
N GLY A 33 -39.00 -11.86 -37.46
CA GLY A 33 -37.75 -11.33 -36.91
C GLY A 33 -38.05 -10.20 -35.93
N SER A 34 -37.86 -10.48 -34.65
CA SER A 34 -38.13 -9.53 -33.58
C SER A 34 -36.95 -8.55 -33.51
N PRO A 35 -37.17 -7.23 -33.48
CA PRO A 35 -36.11 -6.33 -33.03
C PRO A 35 -35.71 -6.78 -31.63
N GLU A 36 -34.42 -7.06 -31.39
CA GLU A 36 -33.92 -7.42 -30.07
C GLU A 36 -34.52 -6.45 -29.05
N LYS A 37 -35.40 -6.93 -28.16
CA LYS A 37 -35.92 -6.12 -27.06
C LYS A 37 -34.72 -5.52 -26.37
N SER A 38 -34.56 -4.20 -26.48
CA SER A 38 -33.41 -3.49 -25.92
C SER A 38 -33.41 -3.74 -24.41
N ARG A 39 -32.58 -4.69 -23.97
CA ARG A 39 -32.49 -5.07 -22.56
C ARG A 39 -32.17 -3.82 -21.76
N SER A 40 -32.85 -3.67 -20.64
CA SER A 40 -32.62 -2.50 -19.79
C SER A 40 -31.19 -2.55 -19.26
N ALA A 41 -30.54 -1.40 -19.12
CA ALA A 41 -29.18 -1.35 -18.57
C ALA A 41 -29.08 -1.99 -17.17
N GLN A 42 -30.18 -1.98 -16.42
CA GLN A 42 -30.30 -2.69 -15.15
C GLN A 42 -30.21 -4.21 -15.32
N GLU A 43 -30.80 -4.79 -16.36
CA GLU A 43 -30.72 -6.23 -16.65
C GLU A 43 -29.28 -6.63 -17.02
N TYR A 44 -28.59 -5.80 -17.80
CA TYR A 44 -27.18 -6.00 -18.11
C TYR A 44 -26.29 -5.93 -16.86
N LYS A 45 -26.60 -5.05 -15.90
CA LYS A 45 -25.93 -5.01 -14.60
C LYS A 45 -26.10 -6.30 -13.83
N GLU A 46 -27.35 -6.78 -13.70
CA GLU A 46 -27.65 -8.01 -12.96
C GLU A 46 -27.03 -9.24 -13.63
N GLN A 47 -26.98 -9.26 -14.96
CA GLN A 47 -26.24 -10.27 -15.73
C GLN A 47 -24.73 -10.18 -15.44
N GLY A 48 -24.16 -8.98 -15.46
CA GLY A 48 -22.75 -8.74 -15.12
C GLY A 48 -22.42 -9.20 -13.70
N ASN A 49 -23.27 -8.89 -12.72
CA ASN A 49 -23.09 -9.30 -11.32
C ASN A 49 -23.08 -10.84 -11.19
N ARG A 50 -24.00 -11.54 -11.87
CA ARG A 50 -24.03 -13.02 -11.88
C ARG A 50 -22.76 -13.62 -12.48
N LEU A 51 -22.25 -13.04 -13.57
CA LEU A 51 -21.01 -13.48 -14.21
C LEU A 51 -19.80 -13.17 -13.32
N PHE A 52 -19.80 -12.03 -12.63
CA PHE A 52 -18.76 -11.65 -11.69
C PHE A 52 -18.65 -12.64 -10.53
N VAL A 53 -19.78 -12.99 -9.90
CA VAL A 53 -19.84 -14.04 -8.87
C VAL A 53 -19.39 -15.39 -9.41
N SER A 54 -19.68 -15.69 -10.68
CA SER A 54 -19.22 -16.90 -11.37
C SER A 54 -17.73 -16.86 -11.78
N ARG A 55 -16.96 -15.84 -11.36
CA ARG A 55 -15.54 -15.59 -11.74
C ARG A 55 -15.30 -15.42 -13.25
N LYS A 56 -16.36 -15.15 -14.01
CA LYS A 56 -16.34 -14.88 -15.45
C LYS A 56 -16.14 -13.38 -15.70
N TYR A 57 -14.98 -12.88 -15.29
CA TYR A 57 -14.63 -11.46 -15.34
C TYR A 57 -14.67 -10.84 -16.75
N PRO A 58 -14.15 -11.47 -17.83
CA PRO A 58 -14.21 -10.88 -19.16
C PRO A 58 -15.64 -10.75 -19.67
N GLU A 59 -16.49 -11.77 -19.49
CA GLU A 59 -17.90 -11.69 -19.90
C GLU A 59 -18.69 -10.69 -19.04
N ALA A 60 -18.37 -10.59 -17.73
CA ALA A 60 -18.95 -9.59 -16.85
C ALA A 60 -18.60 -8.16 -17.31
N ALA A 61 -17.33 -7.90 -17.64
CA ALA A 61 -16.88 -6.61 -18.16
C ALA A 61 -17.60 -6.23 -19.46
N ALA A 62 -17.83 -7.19 -20.36
CA ALA A 62 -18.60 -6.98 -21.58
C ALA A 62 -20.08 -6.66 -21.29
N CYS A 63 -20.68 -7.30 -20.28
CA CYS A 63 -22.06 -6.99 -19.86
C CYS A 63 -22.17 -5.58 -19.27
N TYR A 64 -21.22 -5.16 -18.43
CA TYR A 64 -21.19 -3.79 -17.92
C TYR A 64 -20.93 -2.76 -19.03
N ALA A 65 -20.08 -3.07 -20.02
CA ALA A 65 -19.89 -2.21 -21.18
C ALA A 65 -21.19 -2.02 -21.98
N ARG A 66 -21.97 -3.09 -22.18
CA ARG A 66 -23.30 -3.00 -22.80
C ARG A 66 -24.25 -2.14 -21.96
N ALA A 67 -24.24 -2.29 -20.64
CA ALA A 67 -25.04 -1.44 -19.73
C ALA A 67 -24.71 0.05 -19.88
N ILE A 68 -23.41 0.39 -19.95
CA ILE A 68 -22.93 1.77 -20.15
C ILE A 68 -23.45 2.32 -21.48
N VAL A 69 -23.26 1.59 -22.58
CA VAL A 69 -23.70 2.01 -23.92
C VAL A 69 -25.22 2.21 -23.97
N SER A 70 -25.98 1.27 -23.42
CA SER A 70 -27.46 1.36 -23.39
C SER A 70 -27.97 2.55 -22.58
N LEU A 71 -27.29 2.95 -21.51
CA LEU A 71 -27.65 4.14 -20.72
C LEU A 71 -27.21 5.44 -21.38
N ALA A 72 -25.99 5.48 -21.92
CA ALA A 72 -25.48 6.65 -22.62
C ALA A 72 -26.36 7.02 -23.82
N ALA A 73 -26.83 6.01 -24.56
CA ALA A 73 -27.75 6.21 -25.69
C ALA A 73 -29.14 6.72 -25.28
N ARG A 74 -29.59 6.46 -24.05
CA ARG A 74 -30.96 6.75 -23.61
C ARG A 74 -31.08 8.02 -22.76
N TRP A 75 -30.04 8.37 -21.99
CA TRP A 75 -30.10 9.45 -20.99
C TRP A 75 -28.91 10.43 -21.06
N GLY A 76 -27.99 10.24 -22.01
CA GLY A 76 -26.77 11.04 -22.13
C GLY A 76 -25.72 10.73 -21.05
N ASN A 77 -24.53 11.32 -21.20
CA ASN A 77 -23.33 10.96 -20.43
C ASN A 77 -23.27 11.59 -19.02
N ARG A 78 -24.40 11.96 -18.40
CA ARG A 78 -24.45 12.69 -17.12
C ARG A 78 -25.22 11.96 -16.01
N ASN A 79 -25.61 10.71 -16.21
CA ASN A 79 -26.40 9.98 -15.22
C ASN A 79 -25.47 9.37 -14.14
N PRO A 80 -25.68 9.65 -12.83
CA PRO A 80 -24.89 9.07 -11.73
C PRO A 80 -24.87 7.54 -11.71
N LEU A 81 -25.92 6.88 -12.24
CA LEU A 81 -25.97 5.43 -12.36
C LEU A 81 -24.86 4.88 -13.28
N VAL A 82 -24.37 5.70 -14.21
CA VAL A 82 -23.30 5.31 -15.12
C VAL A 82 -21.96 5.16 -14.38
N ALA A 83 -21.72 5.96 -13.33
CA ALA A 83 -20.52 5.82 -12.48
C ALA A 83 -20.45 4.45 -11.79
N VAL A 84 -21.60 3.88 -11.41
CA VAL A 84 -21.68 2.53 -10.81
C VAL A 84 -21.27 1.45 -11.81
N TYR A 85 -21.60 1.60 -13.10
CA TYR A 85 -21.19 0.62 -14.11
C TYR A 85 -19.70 0.71 -14.44
N TYR A 86 -19.15 1.92 -14.47
CA TYR A 86 -17.70 2.11 -14.62
C TYR A 86 -16.93 1.50 -13.46
N THR A 87 -17.34 1.72 -12.21
CA THR A 87 -16.67 1.12 -11.04
C THR A 87 -16.79 -0.42 -11.01
N ASN A 88 -17.94 -0.98 -11.40
CA ASN A 88 -18.08 -2.44 -11.51
C ASN A 88 -17.23 -3.05 -12.63
N ARG A 89 -17.10 -2.34 -13.77
CA ARG A 89 -16.23 -2.76 -14.87
C ARG A 89 -14.75 -2.64 -14.50
N ALA A 90 -14.36 -1.57 -13.80
CA ALA A 90 -13.02 -1.39 -13.27
C ALA A 90 -12.64 -2.53 -12.32
N LEU A 91 -13.55 -2.98 -11.46
CA LEU A 91 -13.33 -4.12 -10.59
C LEU A 91 -13.09 -5.42 -11.37
N CYS A 92 -13.82 -5.66 -12.47
CA CYS A 92 -13.53 -6.79 -13.36
C CYS A 92 -12.11 -6.68 -13.94
N TYR A 93 -11.71 -5.50 -14.39
CA TYR A 93 -10.38 -5.27 -14.95
C TYR A 93 -9.26 -5.44 -13.92
N LEU A 94 -9.48 -5.03 -12.67
CA LEU A 94 -8.56 -5.30 -11.56
C LEU A 94 -8.38 -6.81 -11.34
N LYS A 95 -9.46 -7.60 -11.37
CA LYS A 95 -9.37 -9.08 -11.26
C LYS A 95 -8.70 -9.73 -12.47
N MET A 96 -8.64 -9.04 -13.61
CA MET A 96 -7.96 -9.48 -14.83
C MET A 96 -6.55 -8.92 -14.98
N GLN A 97 -6.03 -8.18 -13.98
CA GLN A 97 -4.73 -7.50 -14.03
C GLN A 97 -4.60 -6.49 -15.19
N GLN A 98 -5.72 -5.94 -15.66
CA GLN A 98 -5.75 -4.89 -16.70
C GLN A 98 -5.84 -3.51 -16.04
N HIS A 99 -4.76 -3.12 -15.36
CA HIS A 99 -4.72 -1.91 -14.53
C HIS A 99 -4.96 -0.63 -15.34
N ASP A 100 -4.44 -0.52 -16.56
CA ASP A 100 -4.62 0.67 -17.42
C ASP A 100 -6.09 0.96 -17.74
N LYS A 101 -6.85 -0.08 -18.08
CA LYS A 101 -8.28 0.04 -18.40
C LYS A 101 -9.09 0.32 -17.14
N ALA A 102 -8.73 -0.32 -16.02
CA ALA A 102 -9.37 -0.07 -14.74
C ALA A 102 -9.18 1.38 -14.28
N LEU A 103 -7.98 1.94 -14.48
CA LEU A 103 -7.66 3.32 -14.15
C LEU A 103 -8.48 4.31 -15.00
N ALA A 104 -8.59 4.08 -16.31
CA ALA A 104 -9.43 4.89 -17.18
C ALA A 104 -10.91 4.86 -16.75
N ASP A 105 -11.44 3.68 -16.41
CA ASP A 105 -12.81 3.52 -15.91
C ASP A 105 -13.03 4.23 -14.57
N CYS A 106 -12.07 4.17 -13.66
CA CYS A 106 -12.15 4.88 -12.39
C CYS A 106 -12.13 6.41 -12.59
N LYS A 107 -11.30 6.92 -13.50
CA LYS A 107 -11.27 8.35 -13.85
C LYS A 107 -12.61 8.81 -14.42
N HIS A 108 -13.19 8.06 -15.36
CA HIS A 108 -14.53 8.37 -15.88
C HIS A 108 -15.61 8.26 -14.81
N ALA A 109 -15.53 7.30 -13.89
CA ALA A 109 -16.45 7.23 -12.76
C ALA A 109 -16.36 8.49 -11.87
N LEU A 110 -15.15 9.02 -11.65
CA LEU A 110 -14.92 10.23 -10.86
C LEU A 110 -15.33 11.54 -11.57
N GLU A 111 -15.28 11.58 -12.90
CA GLU A 111 -15.83 12.68 -13.70
C GLU A 111 -17.35 12.78 -13.54
N LEU A 112 -18.02 11.64 -13.37
CA LEU A 112 -19.47 11.56 -13.16
C LEU A 112 -19.87 11.71 -11.69
N ASP A 113 -19.10 11.09 -10.79
CA ASP A 113 -19.30 11.12 -9.34
C ASP A 113 -17.96 11.30 -8.62
N SER A 114 -17.61 12.57 -8.38
CA SER A 114 -16.39 12.95 -7.67
C SER A 114 -16.32 12.48 -6.21
N GLN A 115 -17.48 12.11 -5.63
CA GLN A 115 -17.63 11.71 -4.23
C GLN A 115 -17.74 10.18 -4.08
N SER A 116 -17.51 9.43 -5.16
CA SER A 116 -17.61 7.98 -5.13
C SER A 116 -16.47 7.35 -4.33
N VAL A 117 -16.77 6.81 -3.15
CA VAL A 117 -15.78 6.11 -2.30
C VAL A 117 -15.15 4.93 -3.06
N LYS A 118 -15.97 4.14 -3.76
CA LYS A 118 -15.49 2.96 -4.50
C LYS A 118 -14.58 3.34 -5.66
N ALA A 119 -14.86 4.44 -6.36
CA ALA A 119 -14.02 4.88 -7.46
C ALA A 119 -12.63 5.32 -6.98
N HIS A 120 -12.56 6.10 -5.90
CA HIS A 120 -11.27 6.47 -5.27
C HIS A 120 -10.52 5.24 -4.75
N PHE A 121 -11.22 4.28 -4.14
CA PHE A 121 -10.61 3.04 -3.65
C PHE A 121 -10.03 2.18 -4.77
N PHE A 122 -10.80 1.93 -5.85
CA PHE A 122 -10.31 1.16 -6.99
C PHE A 122 -9.21 1.90 -7.77
N LEU A 123 -9.29 3.23 -7.87
CA LEU A 123 -8.22 4.04 -8.46
C LEU A 123 -6.90 3.87 -7.68
N GLY A 124 -6.98 3.95 -6.35
CA GLY A 124 -5.82 3.73 -5.49
C GLY A 124 -5.25 2.32 -5.61
N GLN A 125 -6.10 1.29 -5.69
CA GLN A 125 -5.66 -0.08 -5.97
C GLN A 125 -4.97 -0.21 -7.35
N CYS A 126 -5.52 0.41 -8.40
CA CYS A 126 -4.90 0.39 -9.72
C CYS A 126 -3.51 1.05 -9.69
N GLN A 127 -3.40 2.22 -9.07
CA GLN A 127 -2.14 2.96 -8.97
C GLN A 127 -1.10 2.21 -8.13
N MET A 128 -1.54 1.49 -7.09
CA MET A 128 -0.65 0.65 -6.28
C MET A 128 -0.04 -0.49 -7.11
N GLU A 129 -0.80 -1.09 -8.02
CA GLU A 129 -0.29 -2.13 -8.94
C GLU A 129 0.54 -1.56 -10.09
N MET A 130 0.39 -0.27 -10.40
CA MET A 130 1.24 0.47 -11.36
C MET A 130 2.49 1.08 -10.71
N GLU A 131 2.77 0.78 -9.44
CA GLU A 131 3.89 1.35 -8.67
C GLU A 131 3.83 2.87 -8.44
N ASN A 132 2.67 3.49 -8.69
CA ASN A 132 2.41 4.91 -8.42
C ASN A 132 1.92 5.09 -6.97
N TYR A 133 2.80 4.82 -6.01
CA TYR A 133 2.41 4.70 -4.60
C TYR A 133 1.93 6.00 -3.96
N ASP A 134 2.51 7.15 -4.30
CA ASP A 134 2.11 8.44 -3.72
C ASP A 134 0.66 8.80 -4.08
N GLU A 135 0.30 8.66 -5.37
CA GLU A 135 -1.06 8.88 -5.84
C GLU A 135 -2.03 7.83 -5.27
N ALA A 136 -1.59 6.58 -5.16
CA ALA A 136 -2.39 5.50 -4.59
C ALA A 136 -2.79 5.80 -3.13
N ILE A 137 -1.84 6.22 -2.29
CA ILE A 137 -2.09 6.57 -0.90
C ILE A 137 -3.04 7.78 -0.83
N ALA A 138 -2.83 8.81 -1.65
CA ALA A 138 -3.69 9.99 -1.66
C ALA A 138 -5.15 9.65 -2.01
N ASN A 139 -5.36 8.80 -3.02
CA ASN A 139 -6.70 8.35 -3.41
C ASN A 139 -7.35 7.43 -2.36
N LEU A 140 -6.58 6.52 -1.75
CA LEU A 140 -7.08 5.69 -0.66
C LEU A 140 -7.43 6.50 0.60
N GLN A 141 -6.64 7.53 0.93
CA GLN A 141 -6.95 8.46 2.02
C GLN A 141 -8.23 9.25 1.72
N ARG A 142 -8.39 9.70 0.48
CA ARG A 142 -9.62 10.36 0.04
C ARG A 142 -10.83 9.43 0.13
N ALA A 143 -10.69 8.17 -0.27
CA ALA A 143 -11.73 7.16 -0.09
C ALA A 143 -12.11 6.97 1.39
N TYR A 144 -11.12 6.93 2.28
CA TYR A 144 -11.33 6.80 3.73
C TYR A 144 -12.11 8.00 4.30
N ASN A 145 -11.70 9.22 3.95
CA ASN A 145 -12.37 10.44 4.41
C ASN A 145 -13.82 10.52 3.89
N LEU A 146 -14.04 10.21 2.61
CA LEU A 146 -15.37 10.17 2.02
C LEU A 146 -16.27 9.09 2.64
N ALA A 147 -15.72 7.91 2.96
CA ALA A 147 -16.46 6.86 3.66
C ALA A 147 -16.94 7.35 5.04
N LYS A 148 -16.08 8.07 5.77
CA LYS A 148 -16.40 8.66 7.07
C LYS A 148 -17.48 9.73 6.96
N GLU A 149 -17.37 10.63 5.98
CA GLU A 149 -18.37 11.69 5.71
C GLU A 149 -19.74 11.11 5.34
N GLN A 150 -19.76 10.08 4.49
CA GLN A 150 -20.98 9.40 4.05
C GLN A 150 -21.50 8.37 5.05
N ARG A 151 -20.82 8.18 6.19
CA ARG A 151 -21.11 7.17 7.23
C ARG A 151 -21.24 5.75 6.67
N LEU A 152 -20.43 5.44 5.66
CA LEU A 152 -20.34 4.10 5.07
C LEU A 152 -19.36 3.26 5.88
N ASN A 153 -19.74 2.03 6.20
CA ASN A 153 -18.89 1.11 6.93
C ASN A 153 -18.21 0.13 5.96
N PHE A 154 -16.91 0.27 5.79
CA PHE A 154 -16.05 -0.65 5.02
C PHE A 154 -15.17 -1.52 5.94
N GLY A 155 -15.42 -1.50 7.25
CA GLY A 155 -14.59 -2.24 8.22
C GLY A 155 -13.12 -1.88 8.10
N ASP A 156 -12.27 -2.89 7.93
CA ASP A 156 -10.82 -2.74 7.76
C ASP A 156 -10.36 -2.75 6.29
N ASP A 157 -11.26 -2.76 5.30
CA ASP A 157 -10.87 -2.87 3.88
C ASP A 157 -10.04 -1.66 3.41
N ILE A 158 -10.49 -0.44 3.70
CA ILE A 158 -9.78 0.80 3.29
C ILE A 158 -8.51 1.01 4.13
N PRO A 159 -8.55 0.90 5.47
CA PRO A 159 -7.33 0.99 6.28
C PRO A 159 -6.29 -0.07 5.94
N SER A 160 -6.70 -1.33 5.67
CA SER A 160 -5.80 -2.40 5.24
C SER A 160 -5.13 -2.07 3.91
N ALA A 161 -5.89 -1.61 2.91
CA ALA A 161 -5.32 -1.16 1.63
C ALA A 161 -4.32 0.00 1.82
N LEU A 162 -4.59 0.95 2.72
CA LEU A 162 -3.66 2.02 3.05
C LEU A 162 -2.36 1.49 3.65
N ARG A 163 -2.41 0.56 4.61
CA ARG A 163 -1.23 -0.06 5.22
C ARG A 163 -0.38 -0.78 4.16
N ILE A 164 -1.03 -1.55 3.29
CA ILE A 164 -0.34 -2.26 2.19
C ILE A 164 0.32 -1.28 1.22
N ALA A 165 -0.38 -0.22 0.81
CA ALA A 165 0.16 0.79 -0.12
C ALA A 165 1.38 1.52 0.47
N LYS A 166 1.29 1.90 1.74
CA LYS A 166 2.35 2.49 2.55
C LYS A 166 3.59 1.59 2.65
N LYS A 167 3.38 0.32 2.98
CA LYS A 167 4.43 -0.71 3.00
C LYS A 167 5.11 -0.88 1.63
N LYS A 168 4.33 -0.99 0.55
CA LYS A 168 4.89 -1.12 -0.81
C LYS A 168 5.70 0.13 -1.21
N ARG A 169 5.22 1.32 -0.88
CA ARG A 169 5.94 2.59 -1.09
C ARG A 169 7.30 2.58 -0.42
N TRP A 170 7.32 2.21 0.86
CA TRP A 170 8.55 2.15 1.64
C TRP A 170 9.54 1.16 1.03
N ASN A 171 9.08 -0.06 0.73
CA ASN A 171 9.93 -1.08 0.12
C ASN A 171 10.55 -0.61 -1.21
N ASN A 172 9.79 0.12 -2.06
CA ASN A 172 10.32 0.65 -3.31
C ASN A 172 11.39 1.73 -3.10
N ILE A 173 11.17 2.64 -2.15
CA ILE A 173 12.15 3.68 -1.80
C ILE A 173 13.41 3.03 -1.22
N GLU A 174 13.23 2.05 -0.35
CA GLU A 174 14.32 1.33 0.31
C GLU A 174 15.13 0.50 -0.68
N GLU A 175 14.48 -0.20 -1.61
CA GLU A 175 15.15 -0.94 -2.69
C GLU A 175 16.00 -0.03 -3.57
N LYS A 176 15.48 1.15 -3.94
CA LYS A 176 16.24 2.17 -4.69
C LYS A 176 17.43 2.69 -3.88
N ARG A 177 17.26 2.90 -2.58
CA ARG A 177 18.32 3.36 -1.68
C ARG A 177 19.44 2.33 -1.57
N ILE A 178 19.08 1.05 -1.36
CA ILE A 178 20.03 -0.07 -1.33
C ILE A 178 20.78 -0.17 -2.67
N SER A 179 20.07 -0.09 -3.78
CA SER A 179 20.70 -0.13 -5.11
C SER A 179 21.72 0.99 -5.32
N GLN A 180 21.45 2.20 -4.82
CA GLN A 180 22.38 3.33 -4.89
C GLN A 180 23.58 3.14 -3.95
N GLU A 181 23.35 2.62 -2.74
CA GLU A 181 24.40 2.28 -1.78
C GLU A 181 25.35 1.22 -2.38
N ASP A 182 24.82 0.15 -2.98
CA ASP A 182 25.59 -0.91 -3.62
C ASP A 182 26.37 -0.41 -4.85
N GLU A 183 25.76 0.45 -5.67
CA GLU A 183 26.42 1.05 -6.83
C GLU A 183 27.58 1.96 -6.39
N LEU A 184 27.36 2.77 -5.35
CA LEU A 184 28.40 3.64 -4.78
C LEU A 184 29.53 2.84 -4.15
N HIS A 185 29.23 1.78 -3.38
CA HIS A 185 30.22 0.89 -2.79
C HIS A 185 31.10 0.25 -3.87
N SER A 186 30.48 -0.29 -4.93
CA SER A 186 31.21 -0.88 -6.06
C SER A 186 32.09 0.15 -6.78
N TYR A 187 31.58 1.36 -6.98
CA TYR A 187 32.31 2.45 -7.62
C TYR A 187 33.54 2.89 -6.81
N LEU A 188 33.37 3.13 -5.51
CA LEU A 188 34.46 3.53 -4.62
C LEU A 188 35.52 2.44 -4.49
N THR A 189 35.10 1.17 -4.38
CA THR A 189 36.02 0.02 -4.37
C THR A 189 36.89 0.00 -5.62
N LYS A 190 36.29 0.19 -6.80
CA LYS A 190 37.04 0.26 -8.08
C LYS A 190 38.01 1.43 -8.11
N LEU A 191 37.64 2.60 -7.60
CA LEU A 191 38.54 3.75 -7.54
C LEU A 191 39.75 3.49 -6.63
N ILE A 192 39.53 2.91 -5.44
CA ILE A 192 40.60 2.61 -4.50
C ILE A 192 41.54 1.55 -5.09
N MET A 193 41.00 0.51 -5.73
CA MET A 193 41.82 -0.52 -6.39
C MET A 193 42.61 0.03 -7.58
N ALA A 194 41.99 0.88 -8.40
CA ALA A 194 42.67 1.52 -9.53
C ALA A 194 43.76 2.49 -9.09
N GLU A 195 43.54 3.24 -8.00
CA GLU A 195 44.56 4.10 -7.41
C GLU A 195 45.70 3.29 -6.79
N LYS A 196 45.38 2.19 -6.09
CA LYS A 196 46.38 1.24 -5.58
C LYS A 196 47.28 0.74 -6.71
N GLU A 197 46.70 0.31 -7.82
CA GLU A 197 47.43 -0.21 -8.98
C GLU A 197 48.32 0.86 -9.63
N ARG A 198 47.81 2.10 -9.76
CA ARG A 198 48.60 3.26 -10.22
C ARG A 198 49.80 3.55 -9.31
N GLU A 199 49.60 3.67 -7.99
CA GLU A 199 50.69 3.94 -7.04
C GLU A 199 51.74 2.81 -7.04
N LEU A 200 51.30 1.55 -7.18
CA LEU A 200 52.20 0.40 -7.26
C LEU A 200 53.03 0.41 -8.55
N ASP A 201 52.42 0.71 -9.70
CA ASP A 201 53.11 0.77 -10.98
C ASP A 201 54.07 1.96 -11.07
N ASP A 202 53.71 3.11 -10.50
CA ASP A 202 54.63 4.26 -10.36
C ASP A 202 55.84 3.90 -9.50
N CYS A 203 55.62 3.19 -8.39
CA CYS A 203 56.69 2.75 -7.51
C CYS A 203 57.58 1.69 -8.16
N ARG A 204 57.02 0.79 -8.98
CA ARG A 204 57.79 -0.20 -9.78
C ARG A 204 58.62 0.48 -10.87
N ARG A 205 58.07 1.47 -11.57
CA ARG A 205 58.82 2.25 -12.57
C ARG A 205 59.99 3.01 -11.95
N ALA A 206 59.78 3.64 -10.79
CA ALA A 206 60.86 4.31 -10.06
C ALA A 206 61.98 3.34 -9.62
N GLN A 207 61.67 2.09 -9.31
CA GLN A 207 62.68 1.06 -8.99
C GLN A 207 63.61 0.77 -10.16
N GLU A 208 63.06 0.69 -11.38
CA GLU A 208 63.83 0.42 -12.61
C GLU A 208 64.76 1.60 -12.97
N GLU A 209 64.35 2.84 -12.68
CA GLU A 209 65.11 4.05 -13.00
C GLU A 209 66.21 4.39 -11.98
N GLU A 210 65.98 4.19 -10.68
CA GLU A 210 66.88 4.67 -9.61
C GLU A 210 67.85 3.62 -9.02
N ASN A 211 67.82 2.36 -9.49
CA ASN A 211 68.71 1.28 -9.00
C ASN A 211 68.67 1.15 -7.45
N MET A 212 67.46 1.28 -6.90
CA MET A 212 67.18 1.35 -5.46
C MET A 212 67.34 0.00 -4.75
N ASP A 213 67.80 0.02 -3.49
CA ASP A 213 67.95 -1.17 -2.64
C ASP A 213 66.64 -1.98 -2.54
N GLU A 214 66.67 -3.25 -2.95
CA GLU A 214 65.51 -4.16 -3.04
C GLU A 214 64.71 -4.20 -1.73
N ASN A 215 65.40 -4.12 -0.59
CA ASN A 215 64.77 -4.21 0.72
C ASN A 215 63.95 -2.96 1.06
N ARG A 216 64.43 -1.77 0.66
CA ARG A 216 63.72 -0.49 0.83
C ARG A 216 62.52 -0.40 -0.11
N SER A 217 62.71 -0.87 -1.34
CA SER A 217 61.68 -0.97 -2.38
C SER A 217 60.52 -1.89 -1.96
N ARG A 218 60.84 -3.07 -1.40
CA ARG A 218 59.83 -3.99 -0.87
C ARG A 218 59.06 -3.41 0.31
N ALA A 219 59.73 -2.68 1.20
CA ALA A 219 59.08 -2.00 2.31
C ALA A 219 58.11 -0.90 1.83
N GLN A 220 58.47 -0.18 0.76
CA GLN A 220 57.64 0.89 0.20
C GLN A 220 56.39 0.34 -0.50
N LEU A 221 56.52 -0.74 -1.28
CA LEU A 221 55.37 -1.44 -1.87
C LEU A 221 54.42 -1.99 -0.80
N ALA A 222 54.94 -2.64 0.23
CA ALA A 222 54.13 -3.16 1.33
C ALA A 222 53.39 -2.02 2.07
N ASN A 223 54.01 -0.85 2.23
CA ASN A 223 53.36 0.32 2.83
C ASN A 223 52.19 0.83 1.98
N ILE A 224 52.35 0.87 0.65
CA ILE A 224 51.29 1.26 -0.30
C ILE A 224 50.14 0.26 -0.25
N GLU A 225 50.43 -1.05 -0.23
CA GLU A 225 49.41 -2.10 -0.11
C GLU A 225 48.63 -1.96 1.19
N THR A 226 49.34 -1.83 2.32
CA THR A 226 48.72 -1.72 3.65
C THR A 226 47.88 -0.44 3.77
N LYS A 227 48.32 0.68 3.18
CA LYS A 227 47.56 1.95 3.13
C LYS A 227 46.21 1.76 2.44
N HIS A 228 46.18 1.15 1.26
CA HIS A 228 44.94 0.96 0.51
C HIS A 228 44.05 -0.14 1.09
N GLU A 229 44.63 -1.20 1.65
CA GLU A 229 43.88 -2.21 2.39
C GLU A 229 43.19 -1.60 3.62
N LYS A 230 43.87 -0.70 4.32
CA LYS A 230 43.24 0.07 5.41
C LYS A 230 42.09 0.94 4.90
N TYR A 231 42.24 1.64 3.77
CA TYR A 231 41.14 2.43 3.21
C TYR A 231 39.95 1.59 2.77
N LEU A 232 40.18 0.40 2.20
CA LEU A 232 39.10 -0.54 1.88
C LEU A 232 38.40 -1.02 3.15
N ALA A 233 39.16 -1.42 4.18
CA ALA A 233 38.59 -1.86 5.45
C ALA A 233 37.78 -0.76 6.16
N ASP A 234 38.31 0.47 6.20
CA ASP A 234 37.62 1.63 6.79
C ASP A 234 36.33 1.97 6.01
N MET A 235 36.34 1.78 4.69
CA MET A 235 35.17 1.98 3.81
C MET A 235 34.12 0.88 4.01
N ASP A 236 34.53 -0.38 4.00
CA ASP A 236 33.62 -1.52 4.25
C ASP A 236 32.98 -1.42 5.65
N GLU A 237 33.74 -0.99 6.65
CA GLU A 237 33.24 -0.71 8.00
C GLU A 237 32.17 0.39 7.99
N LEU A 238 32.37 1.47 7.23
CA LEU A 238 31.37 2.56 7.12
C LEU A 238 30.05 2.05 6.53
N PHE A 239 30.10 1.26 5.46
CA PHE A 239 28.88 0.67 4.88
C PHE A 239 28.25 -0.39 5.81
N SER A 240 29.06 -1.14 6.56
CA SER A 240 28.59 -2.08 7.57
C SER A 240 27.82 -1.38 8.71
N GLN A 241 28.30 -0.22 9.18
CA GLN A 241 27.61 0.58 10.20
C GLN A 241 26.22 1.06 9.74
N VAL A 242 26.06 1.39 8.46
CA VAL A 242 24.76 1.76 7.88
C VAL A 242 23.81 0.56 7.87
N ASP A 243 24.30 -0.64 7.54
CA ASP A 243 23.50 -1.87 7.57
C ASP A 243 23.08 -2.27 9.00
N GLU A 244 23.98 -2.13 9.99
CA GLU A 244 23.64 -2.37 11.39
C GLU A 244 22.58 -1.39 11.92
N LYS A 245 22.64 -0.11 11.50
CA LYS A 245 21.59 0.86 11.82
C LYS A 245 20.24 0.47 11.20
N ARG A 246 20.23 -0.17 10.02
CA ARG A 246 19.01 -0.69 9.38
C ARG A 246 18.37 -1.84 10.17
N LYS A 247 19.16 -2.65 10.87
CA LYS A 247 18.68 -3.81 11.66
C LYS A 247 18.05 -3.40 13.00
N LYS A 248 18.50 -2.29 13.60
CA LYS A 248 17.94 -1.78 14.86
C LYS A 248 16.63 -1.05 14.62
N ARG A 249 15.54 -1.82 14.55
CA ARG A 249 14.17 -1.34 14.36
C ARG A 249 13.40 -1.41 15.68
N ASP A 250 13.72 -0.51 16.61
CA ASP A 250 13.03 -0.43 17.90
C ASP A 250 12.16 0.82 17.95
N ILE A 251 10.88 0.64 18.28
CA ILE A 251 9.96 1.75 18.51
C ILE A 251 10.15 2.22 19.95
N PRO A 252 10.44 3.51 20.19
CA PRO A 252 10.60 4.01 21.56
C PRO A 252 9.37 3.79 22.44
N ASP A 253 9.57 3.27 23.66
CA ASP A 253 8.50 2.90 24.62
C ASP A 253 7.48 4.01 24.95
N TYR A 254 7.88 5.28 24.78
CA TYR A 254 7.00 6.43 25.01
C TYR A 254 6.05 6.73 23.83
N LEU A 255 6.32 6.16 22.65
CA LEU A 255 5.41 6.19 21.51
C LEU A 255 4.46 4.98 21.49
N CYS A 256 4.74 3.97 22.32
CA CYS A 256 3.92 2.78 22.44
C CYS A 256 2.77 2.93 23.45
N GLY A 257 1.63 2.36 23.10
CA GLY A 257 0.47 2.30 23.98
C GLY A 257 0.75 1.39 25.19
N LYS A 258 0.24 1.76 26.37
CA LYS A 258 0.45 0.96 27.60
C LYS A 258 -0.38 -0.32 27.67
N ILE A 259 -1.29 -0.53 26.70
CA ILE A 259 -2.13 -1.73 26.58
C ILE A 259 -1.64 -2.60 25.42
N SER A 260 -1.58 -2.05 24.20
CA SER A 260 -1.14 -2.78 23.01
C SER A 260 0.35 -3.06 22.97
N PHE A 261 1.18 -2.25 23.63
CA PHE A 261 2.65 -2.25 23.48
C PHE A 261 3.11 -2.04 22.03
N GLU A 262 2.21 -1.54 21.17
CA GLU A 262 2.46 -1.17 19.78
C GLU A 262 2.46 0.35 19.63
N LEU A 263 2.97 0.87 18.51
CA LEU A 263 2.94 2.29 18.20
C LEU A 263 1.49 2.81 18.22
N MET A 264 1.24 3.87 19.01
CA MET A 264 -0.09 4.47 19.10
C MET A 264 -0.49 5.10 17.76
N ARG A 265 -1.66 4.74 17.22
CA ARG A 265 -2.20 5.35 16.00
C ARG A 265 -3.07 6.56 16.31
N GLU A 266 -3.87 6.46 17.36
CA GLU A 266 -4.75 7.53 17.83
C GLU A 266 -4.49 7.83 19.33
N PRO A 267 -3.40 8.54 19.66
CA PRO A 267 -3.04 8.82 21.04
C PRO A 267 -4.10 9.69 21.73
N CYS A 268 -4.57 9.23 22.87
CA CYS A 268 -5.47 9.96 23.76
C CYS A 268 -4.95 9.93 25.19
N ILE A 269 -5.09 11.06 25.89
CA ILE A 269 -4.59 11.25 27.25
C ILE A 269 -5.75 11.20 28.25
N THR A 270 -5.54 10.49 29.35
CA THR A 270 -6.48 10.45 30.49
C THR A 270 -6.23 11.61 31.45
N PRO A 271 -7.18 11.95 32.33
CA PRO A 271 -6.96 12.95 33.39
C PRO A 271 -5.77 12.63 34.31
N SER A 272 -5.36 11.36 34.39
CA SER A 272 -4.16 10.90 35.10
C SER A 272 -2.85 11.32 34.41
N GLY A 273 -2.91 11.88 33.20
CA GLY A 273 -1.75 12.25 32.38
C GLY A 273 -1.16 11.09 31.57
N ILE A 274 -1.84 9.95 31.48
CA ILE A 274 -1.34 8.77 30.77
C ILE A 274 -1.91 8.73 29.36
N THR A 275 -1.04 8.51 28.37
CA THR A 275 -1.45 8.40 26.96
C THR A 275 -1.60 6.94 26.56
N TYR A 276 -2.71 6.62 25.91
CA TYR A 276 -3.04 5.30 25.37
C TYR A 276 -3.44 5.43 23.90
N ASP A 277 -3.44 4.33 23.16
CA ASP A 277 -4.18 4.28 21.90
C ASP A 277 -5.69 4.28 22.20
N ARG A 278 -6.43 5.14 21.49
CA ARG A 278 -7.88 5.31 21.61
C ARG A 278 -8.61 3.97 21.54
N LYS A 279 -8.28 3.12 20.57
CA LYS A 279 -8.97 1.85 20.38
C LYS A 279 -8.85 0.95 21.61
N ASP A 280 -7.65 0.86 22.16
CA ASP A 280 -7.35 -0.05 23.28
C ASP A 280 -8.00 0.43 24.58
N ILE A 281 -7.95 1.73 24.86
CA ILE A 281 -8.54 2.28 26.09
C ILE A 281 -10.06 2.26 26.02
N GLU A 282 -10.67 2.52 24.86
CA GLU A 282 -12.12 2.42 24.67
C GLU A 282 -12.59 0.97 24.86
N GLU A 283 -11.84 0.01 24.33
CA GLU A 283 -12.12 -1.42 24.54
C GLU A 283 -11.97 -1.82 26.02
N HIS A 284 -10.93 -1.34 26.70
CA HIS A 284 -10.72 -1.57 28.14
C HIS A 284 -11.89 -1.05 28.98
N LEU A 285 -12.30 0.20 28.73
CA LEU A 285 -13.40 0.83 29.47
C LEU A 285 -14.72 0.09 29.27
N GLN A 286 -14.94 -0.46 28.07
CA GLN A 286 -16.17 -1.21 27.76
C GLN A 286 -16.15 -2.67 28.25
N ARG A 287 -14.99 -3.36 28.19
CA ARG A 287 -14.88 -4.80 28.51
C ARG A 287 -14.45 -5.09 29.95
N VAL A 288 -13.54 -4.29 30.49
CA VAL A 288 -12.89 -4.55 31.78
C VAL A 288 -13.52 -3.71 32.88
N GLY A 289 -13.64 -2.40 32.68
CA GLY A 289 -14.31 -1.51 33.61
C GLY A 289 -13.90 -0.05 33.50
N HIS A 290 -14.66 0.82 34.18
CA HIS A 290 -14.54 2.27 34.14
C HIS A 290 -13.42 2.79 35.08
N PHE A 291 -12.18 2.38 34.82
CA PHE A 291 -11.01 2.84 35.55
C PHE A 291 -9.78 2.94 34.64
N ASP A 292 -8.80 3.75 35.04
CA ASP A 292 -7.53 3.89 34.34
C ASP A 292 -6.68 2.62 34.55
N PRO A 293 -6.21 1.94 33.48
CA PRO A 293 -5.46 0.69 33.59
C PRO A 293 -4.23 0.77 34.51
N VAL A 294 -3.56 1.92 34.53
CA VAL A 294 -2.29 2.11 35.25
C VAL A 294 -2.55 2.70 36.63
N THR A 295 -3.26 3.82 36.74
CA THR A 295 -3.45 4.51 38.04
C THR A 295 -4.63 3.96 38.85
N ARG A 296 -5.51 3.16 38.23
CA ARG A 296 -6.75 2.64 38.82
C ARG A 296 -7.74 3.73 39.29
N SER A 297 -7.54 4.98 38.88
CA SER A 297 -8.50 6.06 39.12
C SER A 297 -9.79 5.83 38.32
N PRO A 298 -10.96 6.28 38.79
CA PRO A 298 -12.19 6.18 38.01
C PRO A 298 -12.04 6.96 36.68
N LEU A 299 -12.38 6.31 35.57
CA LEU A 299 -12.21 6.84 34.22
C LEU A 299 -13.42 6.47 33.37
N THR A 300 -13.94 7.42 32.60
CA THR A 300 -15.01 7.18 31.63
C THR A 300 -14.58 7.63 30.24
N GLN A 301 -15.23 7.09 29.19
CA GLN A 301 -14.86 7.37 27.80
C GLN A 301 -14.93 8.87 27.45
N ASP A 302 -15.87 9.60 28.06
CA ASP A 302 -16.06 11.04 27.85
C ASP A 302 -14.88 11.89 28.35
N GLN A 303 -14.04 11.33 29.23
CA GLN A 303 -12.86 12.01 29.78
C GLN A 303 -11.60 11.85 28.92
N LEU A 304 -11.67 11.08 27.82
CA LEU A 304 -10.53 10.84 26.94
C LEU A 304 -10.28 12.05 26.03
N ILE A 305 -9.18 12.74 26.26
CA ILE A 305 -8.79 13.92 25.47
C ILE A 305 -7.85 13.48 24.34
N PRO A 306 -8.11 13.84 23.07
CA PRO A 306 -7.17 13.54 21.98
C PRO A 306 -5.84 14.27 22.22
N ASN A 307 -4.74 13.52 22.27
CA ASN A 307 -3.41 14.08 22.51
C ASN A 307 -2.76 14.49 21.18
N LEU A 308 -3.13 15.68 20.70
CA LEU A 308 -2.66 16.21 19.40
C LEU A 308 -1.14 16.36 19.33
N ALA A 309 -0.50 16.75 20.44
CA ALA A 309 0.95 16.88 20.50
C ALA A 309 1.65 15.53 20.28
N MET A 310 1.18 14.47 20.96
CA MET A 310 1.71 13.13 20.73
C MET A 310 1.40 12.63 19.32
N LYS A 311 0.26 13.02 18.74
CA LYS A 311 -0.07 12.67 17.35
C LYS A 311 0.95 13.25 16.37
N GLU A 312 1.32 14.52 16.54
CA GLU A 312 2.35 15.16 15.71
C GLU A 312 3.73 14.51 15.88
N VAL A 313 4.11 14.17 17.12
CA VAL A 313 5.38 13.47 17.39
C VAL A 313 5.42 12.10 16.72
N ILE A 314 4.33 11.34 16.80
CA ILE A 314 4.22 10.03 16.16
C ILE A 314 4.22 10.15 14.64
N ASP A 315 3.52 11.16 14.08
CA ASP A 315 3.51 11.39 12.64
C ASP A 315 4.90 11.77 12.12
N ALA A 316 5.64 12.60 12.85
CA ALA A 316 7.04 12.91 12.56
C ALA A 316 7.91 11.65 12.63
N PHE A 317 7.74 10.83 13.68
CA PHE A 317 8.46 9.57 13.83
C PHE A 317 8.20 8.61 12.65
N ILE A 318 6.95 8.45 12.22
CA ILE A 318 6.59 7.62 11.05
C ILE A 318 7.21 8.19 9.77
N SER A 319 7.25 9.52 9.62
CA SER A 319 7.81 10.16 8.42
C SER A 319 9.31 9.91 8.25
N GLU A 320 10.05 9.84 9.36
CA GLU A 320 11.48 9.51 9.39
C GLU A 320 11.74 8.00 9.36
N ASN A 321 10.79 7.21 9.87
CA ASN A 321 10.91 5.77 10.06
C ASN A 321 9.79 5.02 9.31
N GLY A 322 9.81 5.07 7.98
CA GLY A 322 8.75 4.43 7.17
C GLY A 322 8.68 2.91 7.31
N TRP A 323 9.75 2.26 7.83
CA TRP A 323 9.75 0.84 8.20
C TRP A 323 8.73 0.49 9.29
N VAL A 324 8.26 1.47 10.05
CA VAL A 324 7.27 1.26 11.11
C VAL A 324 5.91 0.86 10.53
N GLU A 325 5.65 1.18 9.26
CA GLU A 325 4.42 0.77 8.56
C GLU A 325 4.45 -0.71 8.11
N GLU A 326 5.55 -1.44 8.35
CA GLU A 326 5.67 -2.87 8.06
C GLU A 326 5.02 -3.78 9.12
N TYR A 327 4.77 -3.26 10.33
CA TYR A 327 4.17 -3.92 11.50
C TYR A 327 2.70 -3.50 11.72
#